data_AF-A0A958KUT9-F1
#
_entry.id   AF-A0A958KUT9-F1
#
_cell.length_a   1.000
_cell.length_b   1.000
_cell.length_c   1.000
_cell.angle_alpha   90.00
_cell.angle_beta   90.00
_cell.angle_gamma   90.00
#
_symmetry.space_group_name_H-M   'P 1'
#
loop_
_entity.id
_entity.type
_entity.pdbx_description
1 polymer ?
#
loop_
_entity_poly.entity_id
_entity_poly.type
_entity_poly.pdbx_seq_one_letter_code
_entity_poly.pdbx_strand_id
1 'polypeptide(L)'
;MKISFLNGLILVLAQAFVLQANANIDVNCIMEDCLTEGWQSFDQRSGESNLTVCRDNDCNLSGWHNEYKEKPVSEVECKPEGCFNEGWKVYDARNGNLLSDVTCQSSFSGSACLQFGWTTYQPGRATITTRCLNGDCRNSGWDVYVPGYAPQSVRCKRGGCFTIGWTVYQ
;
A
#
# COMPACT_ATOMS: atom_id res chain seq x y z
N MET A 1 -63.50 34.17 -0.22
CA MET A 1 -62.72 33.77 0.96
C MET A 1 -61.50 33.02 0.45
N LYS A 2 -60.32 33.57 0.69
CA LYS A 2 -59.06 33.23 -0.02
C LYS A 2 -58.48 31.89 0.44
N ILE A 3 -57.93 31.20 -0.55
CA ILE A 3 -57.31 29.89 -0.53
C ILE A 3 -55.93 29.96 0.15
N SER A 4 -55.69 28.96 0.99
CA SER A 4 -54.43 28.33 1.45
C SER A 4 -53.09 29.06 1.23
N PHE A 5 -52.42 29.40 2.33
CA PHE A 5 -50.98 29.68 2.38
C PHE A 5 -50.22 28.36 2.66
N LEU A 6 -49.42 27.91 1.71
CA LEU A 6 -47.94 27.98 1.71
C LEU A 6 -47.33 27.14 2.85
N ASN A 7 -46.93 25.91 2.56
CA ASN A 7 -45.65 25.52 1.93
C ASN A 7 -44.54 25.29 2.96
N GLY A 8 -44.18 24.01 3.07
CA GLY A 8 -42.81 23.61 2.83
C GLY A 8 -41.87 23.86 4.00
N LEU A 9 -41.87 22.90 4.92
CA LEU A 9 -40.75 22.54 5.77
C LEU A 9 -39.48 22.41 4.90
N ILE A 10 -38.70 23.49 4.76
CA ILE A 10 -37.36 23.40 4.17
C ILE A 10 -36.48 22.71 5.20
N LEU A 11 -36.44 21.38 5.14
CA LEU A 11 -35.31 20.61 5.64
C LEU A 11 -34.09 21.11 4.87
N VAL A 12 -33.31 21.98 5.51
CA VAL A 12 -31.91 22.19 5.14
C VAL A 12 -31.23 20.85 5.44
N LEU A 13 -31.23 19.95 4.46
CA LEU A 13 -30.27 18.87 4.38
C LEU A 13 -28.92 19.56 4.36
N ALA A 14 -28.30 19.68 5.54
CA ALA A 14 -26.89 19.96 5.66
C ALA A 14 -26.20 18.89 4.81
N GLN A 15 -25.83 19.29 3.59
CA GLN A 15 -24.95 18.50 2.76
C GLN A 15 -23.69 18.37 3.58
N ALA A 16 -23.54 17.19 4.19
CA ALA A 16 -22.27 16.75 4.68
C ALA A 16 -21.34 16.85 3.47
N PHE A 17 -20.54 17.92 3.43
CA PHE A 17 -19.25 17.86 2.78
C PHE A 17 -18.47 16.81 3.57
N VAL A 18 -18.74 15.55 3.22
CA VAL A 18 -17.79 14.48 3.46
C VAL A 18 -16.60 14.92 2.63
N LEU A 19 -15.64 15.59 3.29
CA LEU A 19 -14.28 15.63 2.79
C LEU A 19 -13.90 14.17 2.67
N GLN A 20 -14.14 13.61 1.48
CA GLN A 20 -13.64 12.29 1.17
C GLN A 20 -12.13 12.42 1.37
N ALA A 21 -11.62 11.69 2.36
CA ALA A 21 -10.20 11.37 2.42
C ALA A 21 -9.94 10.63 1.12
N ASN A 22 -9.56 11.37 0.08
CA ASN A 22 -9.45 10.82 -1.26
C ASN A 22 -8.39 9.74 -1.19
N ALA A 23 -8.83 8.50 -1.37
CA ALA A 23 -7.96 7.41 -1.75
C ALA A 23 -7.15 7.89 -2.95
N ASN A 24 -5.82 7.85 -2.88
CA ASN A 24 -5.02 8.34 -4.00
C ASN A 24 -4.48 7.20 -4.83
N ILE A 25 -4.22 6.06 -4.20
CA ILE A 25 -3.85 4.84 -4.91
C ILE A 25 -4.71 3.70 -4.37
N ASP A 26 -5.43 3.04 -5.26
CA ASP A 26 -6.19 1.83 -4.96
C ASP A 26 -5.41 0.61 -5.45
N VAL A 27 -5.24 -0.39 -4.59
CA VAL A 27 -4.52 -1.62 -4.90
C VAL A 27 -5.48 -2.80 -4.83
N ASN A 28 -5.49 -3.66 -5.85
CA ASN A 28 -6.32 -4.86 -5.92
C ASN A 28 -5.43 -6.09 -6.15
N CYS A 29 -5.65 -7.14 -5.37
CA CYS A 29 -4.99 -8.43 -5.60
C CYS A 29 -5.53 -9.09 -6.87
N ILE A 30 -4.64 -9.71 -7.62
CA ILE A 30 -5.02 -10.54 -8.78
C ILE A 30 -5.52 -11.87 -8.24
N MET A 31 -6.67 -12.34 -8.75
CA MET A 31 -7.35 -13.58 -8.31
C MET A 31 -7.47 -13.74 -6.79
N GLU A 32 -7.68 -12.63 -6.09
CA GLU A 32 -7.80 -12.57 -4.62
C GLU A 32 -6.59 -13.12 -3.83
N ASP A 33 -5.39 -13.13 -4.43
CA ASP A 33 -4.16 -13.50 -3.75
C ASP A 33 -2.96 -12.67 -4.24
N CYS A 34 -2.64 -11.61 -3.50
CA CYS A 34 -1.53 -10.73 -3.84
C CYS A 34 -0.17 -11.41 -3.76
N LEU A 35 0.00 -12.41 -2.89
CA LEU A 35 1.32 -12.99 -2.62
C LEU A 35 1.64 -14.17 -3.54
N THR A 36 0.63 -14.70 -4.23
CA THR A 36 0.79 -15.70 -5.28
C THR A 36 0.77 -15.06 -6.66
N GLU A 37 -0.19 -14.17 -6.93
CA GLU A 37 -0.49 -13.68 -8.29
C GLU A 37 -0.01 -12.25 -8.56
N GLY A 38 0.32 -11.52 -7.50
CA GLY A 38 0.65 -10.10 -7.56
C GLY A 38 -0.58 -9.19 -7.50
N TRP A 39 -0.39 -7.92 -7.81
CA TRP A 39 -1.42 -6.91 -7.62
C TRP A 39 -1.35 -5.79 -8.64
N GLN A 40 -2.50 -5.15 -8.87
CA GLN A 40 -2.57 -3.94 -9.68
C GLN A 40 -2.77 -2.73 -8.78
N SER A 41 -1.97 -1.69 -8.99
CA SER A 41 -2.13 -0.38 -8.35
C SER A 41 -2.69 0.61 -9.35
N PHE A 42 -3.70 1.39 -8.95
CA PHE A 42 -4.32 2.43 -9.76
C PHE A 42 -4.31 3.77 -9.02
N ASP A 43 -3.62 4.76 -9.59
CA ASP A 43 -3.61 6.12 -9.07
C ASP A 43 -4.84 6.88 -9.59
N GLN A 44 -5.74 7.22 -8.68
CA GLN A 44 -7.01 7.88 -9.01
C GLN A 44 -6.83 9.33 -9.50
N ARG A 45 -5.67 9.95 -9.23
CA ARG A 45 -5.39 11.34 -9.62
C ARG A 45 -4.86 11.42 -11.04
N SER A 46 -3.92 10.54 -11.38
CA SER A 46 -3.26 10.51 -12.69
C SER A 46 -3.97 9.60 -13.69
N GLY A 47 -4.78 8.65 -13.20
CA GLY A 47 -5.36 7.58 -14.01
C GLY A 47 -4.33 6.53 -14.43
N GLU A 48 -3.13 6.55 -13.85
CA GLU A 48 -2.07 5.60 -14.17
C GLU A 48 -2.25 4.28 -13.40
N SER A 49 -1.85 3.19 -14.06
CA SER A 49 -1.80 1.86 -13.43
C SER A 49 -0.38 1.29 -13.47
N ASN A 50 -0.06 0.53 -12.43
CA ASN A 50 1.16 -0.26 -12.33
C ASN A 50 0.79 -1.70 -11.97
N LEU A 51 1.55 -2.65 -12.49
CA LEU A 51 1.38 -4.06 -12.20
C LEU A 51 2.56 -4.53 -11.34
N THR A 52 2.28 -5.28 -10.29
CA THR A 52 3.28 -6.05 -9.57
C THR A 52 3.05 -7.52 -9.87
N VAL A 53 4.09 -8.23 -10.29
CA VAL A 53 4.02 -9.64 -10.70
C VAL A 53 4.93 -10.46 -9.80
N CYS A 54 4.37 -11.48 -9.15
CA CYS A 54 5.17 -12.42 -8.37
C CYS A 54 6.02 -13.30 -9.29
N ARG A 55 7.26 -13.56 -8.88
CA ARG A 55 8.09 -14.55 -9.56
C ARG A 55 7.72 -15.94 -9.05
N ASP A 56 7.70 -16.92 -9.94
CA ASP A 56 7.38 -18.32 -9.61
C ASP A 56 6.08 -18.49 -8.80
N ASN A 57 5.13 -17.57 -8.98
CA ASN A 57 3.89 -17.47 -8.21
C ASN A 57 4.11 -17.42 -6.68
N ASP A 58 5.21 -16.82 -6.22
CA ASP A 58 5.49 -16.62 -4.79
C ASP A 58 6.29 -15.33 -4.55
N CYS A 59 5.57 -14.24 -4.27
CA CYS A 59 6.19 -12.97 -3.93
C CYS A 59 7.00 -13.02 -2.61
N ASN A 60 6.68 -13.93 -1.69
CA ASN A 60 7.33 -13.97 -0.38
C ASN A 60 8.68 -14.68 -0.43
N LEU A 61 8.84 -15.71 -1.27
CA LEU A 61 10.10 -16.45 -1.38
C LEU A 61 10.91 -16.06 -2.62
N SER A 62 10.25 -15.86 -3.76
CA SER A 62 10.92 -15.60 -5.04
C SER A 62 11.02 -14.11 -5.39
N GLY A 63 10.31 -13.26 -4.64
CA GLY A 63 10.23 -11.82 -4.90
C GLY A 63 9.30 -11.51 -6.06
N TRP A 64 9.39 -10.28 -6.56
CA TRP A 64 8.49 -9.77 -7.59
C TRP A 64 9.17 -8.73 -8.47
N HIS A 65 8.53 -8.37 -9.56
CA HIS A 65 8.91 -7.19 -10.34
C HIS A 65 7.72 -6.26 -10.51
N ASN A 66 8.00 -4.98 -10.70
CA ASN A 66 6.97 -3.98 -10.98
C ASN A 66 7.06 -3.55 -12.44
N GLU A 67 5.91 -3.44 -13.08
CA GLU A 67 5.78 -3.01 -14.46
C GLU A 67 4.99 -1.71 -14.55
N TYR A 68 5.45 -0.83 -15.44
CA TYR A 68 4.72 0.36 -15.87
C TYR A 68 4.63 0.34 -17.39
N LYS A 69 3.41 0.42 -17.94
CA LYS A 69 3.15 0.29 -19.38
C LYS A 69 3.80 -0.96 -19.98
N GLU A 70 3.58 -2.11 -19.33
CA GLU A 70 4.05 -3.44 -19.76
C GLU A 70 5.57 -3.57 -19.84
N LYS A 71 6.30 -2.72 -19.09
CA LYS A 71 7.76 -2.76 -19.02
C LYS A 71 8.22 -2.87 -17.58
N PRO A 72 9.11 -3.83 -17.25
CA PRO A 72 9.74 -3.89 -15.94
C PRO A 72 10.47 -2.58 -15.62
N VAL A 73 10.17 -2.01 -14.46
CA VAL A 73 10.80 -0.79 -13.94
C VAL A 73 11.60 -1.04 -12.68
N SER A 74 11.27 -2.10 -11.94
CA SER A 74 12.06 -2.52 -10.79
C SER A 74 11.92 -4.00 -10.52
N GLU A 75 12.98 -4.55 -9.94
CA GLU A 75 13.12 -5.94 -9.53
C GLU A 75 13.22 -5.99 -8.01
N VAL A 76 12.50 -6.91 -7.36
CA VAL A 76 12.53 -7.11 -5.91
C VAL A 76 13.11 -8.48 -5.60
N GLU A 77 14.13 -8.47 -4.74
CA GLU A 77 14.80 -9.67 -4.26
C GLU A 77 14.58 -9.80 -2.76
N CYS A 78 14.06 -10.96 -2.35
CA CYS A 78 13.89 -11.26 -0.94
C CYS A 78 15.25 -11.47 -0.26
N LYS A 79 15.38 -11.00 0.98
CA LYS A 79 16.46 -11.41 1.87
C LYS A 79 16.27 -12.88 2.28
N PRO A 80 17.29 -13.53 2.89
CA PRO A 80 17.14 -14.90 3.39
C PRO A 80 15.88 -15.08 4.23
N GLU A 81 15.30 -16.27 4.19
CA GLU A 81 14.06 -16.63 4.89
C GLU A 81 12.78 -15.92 4.39
N GLY A 82 12.87 -15.13 3.32
CA GLY A 82 11.73 -14.55 2.62
C GLY A 82 11.52 -13.06 2.91
N CYS A 83 10.83 -12.41 1.99
CA CYS A 83 10.65 -10.97 1.96
C CYS A 83 10.03 -10.42 3.25
N PHE A 84 9.01 -11.08 3.81
CA PHE A 84 8.32 -10.55 4.99
C PHE A 84 8.90 -10.97 6.35
N ASN A 85 10.00 -11.74 6.33
CA ASN A 85 10.73 -12.15 7.54
C ASN A 85 11.94 -11.23 7.77
N GLU A 86 12.83 -11.11 6.79
CA GLU A 86 14.06 -10.31 6.92
C GLU A 86 14.03 -8.99 6.12
N GLY A 87 13.14 -8.89 5.14
CA GLY A 87 13.00 -7.74 4.25
C GLY A 87 13.41 -8.07 2.82
N TRP A 88 13.59 -7.04 2.00
CA TRP A 88 13.87 -7.19 0.57
C TRP A 88 14.69 -6.03 0.04
N LYS A 89 15.30 -6.22 -1.13
CA LYS A 89 15.98 -5.16 -1.87
C LYS A 89 15.23 -4.88 -3.15
N VAL A 90 15.23 -3.62 -3.56
CA VAL A 90 14.61 -3.16 -4.80
C VAL A 90 15.70 -2.60 -5.70
N TYR A 91 15.75 -3.08 -6.93
CA TYR A 91 16.71 -2.70 -7.95
C TYR A 91 16.01 -2.08 -9.16
N ASP A 92 16.66 -1.15 -9.84
CA ASP A 92 16.20 -0.61 -11.12
C ASP A 92 16.40 -1.68 -12.20
N ALA A 93 15.32 -2.08 -12.87
CA ALA A 93 15.35 -3.17 -13.85
C ALA A 93 16.24 -2.86 -15.07
N ARG A 94 16.55 -1.58 -15.32
CA ARG A 94 17.28 -1.14 -16.52
C ARG A 94 18.79 -1.16 -16.35
N ASN A 95 19.27 -0.95 -15.12
CA ASN A 95 20.70 -0.78 -14.85
C ASN A 95 21.20 -1.54 -13.61
N GLY A 96 20.32 -2.20 -12.85
CA GLY A 96 20.69 -2.98 -11.67
C GLY A 96 21.07 -2.15 -10.44
N ASN A 97 20.88 -0.83 -10.46
CA ASN A 97 21.20 0.01 -9.32
C ASN A 97 20.23 -0.27 -8.17
N LEU A 98 20.77 -0.33 -6.95
CA LEU A 98 19.97 -0.44 -5.74
C LEU A 98 19.13 0.84 -5.56
N LEU A 99 17.81 0.69 -5.56
CA LEU A 99 16.85 1.76 -5.30
C LEU A 99 16.51 1.86 -3.81
N SER A 100 16.32 0.70 -3.15
CA SER A 100 16.06 0.67 -1.71
C SER A 100 16.41 -0.67 -1.08
N ASP A 101 16.76 -0.63 0.20
CA ASP A 101 16.97 -1.78 1.07
C ASP A 101 15.96 -1.73 2.22
N VAL A 102 15.06 -2.70 2.24
CA VAL A 102 14.00 -2.83 3.24
C VAL A 102 14.40 -3.85 4.28
N THR A 103 14.26 -3.49 5.56
CA THR A 103 14.54 -4.38 6.70
C THR A 103 13.32 -4.49 7.59
N CYS A 104 12.90 -5.72 7.88
CA CYS A 104 11.80 -5.93 8.81
C CYS A 104 12.18 -5.46 10.22
N GLN A 105 11.22 -4.83 10.91
CA GLN A 105 11.40 -4.54 12.33
C GLN A 105 11.27 -5.83 13.13
N SER A 106 12.06 -5.92 14.19
CA SER A 106 12.13 -7.08 15.07
C SER A 106 11.70 -6.74 16.49
N SER A 107 11.28 -7.79 17.19
CA SER A 107 11.12 -7.79 18.64
C SER A 107 11.93 -8.95 19.24
N PHE A 108 11.85 -9.16 20.55
CA PHE A 108 12.53 -10.28 21.22
C PHE A 108 12.09 -11.66 20.69
N SER A 109 10.92 -11.77 20.03
CA SER A 109 10.41 -13.03 19.47
C SER A 109 10.76 -13.26 17.99
N GLY A 110 11.52 -12.37 17.34
CA GLY A 110 11.91 -12.48 15.93
C GLY A 110 11.61 -11.22 15.10
N SER A 111 11.99 -11.27 13.81
CA SER A 111 11.75 -10.27 12.76
C SER A 111 10.49 -10.65 11.97
N ALA A 112 9.57 -9.69 11.80
CA ALA A 112 8.35 -9.93 11.01
C ALA A 112 7.78 -8.61 10.49
N CYS A 113 8.00 -8.32 9.21
CA CYS A 113 7.52 -7.09 8.57
C CYS A 113 6.01 -6.91 8.74
N LEU A 114 5.25 -8.00 8.63
CA LEU A 114 3.80 -7.95 8.65
C LEU A 114 3.19 -7.89 10.05
N GLN A 115 4.02 -7.98 11.08
CA GLN A 115 3.62 -7.79 12.48
C GLN A 115 4.10 -6.43 13.02
N PHE A 116 5.35 -6.06 12.76
CA PHE A 116 5.97 -4.89 13.38
C PHE A 116 6.14 -3.70 12.42
N GLY A 117 6.12 -3.96 11.11
CA GLY A 117 6.48 -2.98 10.09
C GLY A 117 7.94 -3.15 9.66
N TRP A 118 8.45 -2.15 8.94
CA TRP A 118 9.78 -2.22 8.32
C TRP A 118 10.42 -0.83 8.25
N THR A 119 11.72 -0.79 8.00
CA THR A 119 12.44 0.43 7.61
C THR A 119 12.91 0.29 6.18
N THR A 120 12.84 1.39 5.44
CA THR A 120 13.29 1.46 4.05
C THR A 120 14.43 2.46 3.97
N TYR A 121 15.62 1.96 3.68
CA TYR A 121 16.77 2.77 3.31
C TYR A 121 16.75 3.04 1.81
N GLN A 122 17.00 4.29 1.42
CA GLN A 122 17.15 4.70 0.02
C GLN A 122 18.47 5.45 -0.11
N PRO A 123 19.37 5.09 -1.06
CA PRO A 123 20.64 5.78 -1.22
C PRO A 123 20.47 7.30 -1.38
N GLY A 124 21.16 8.06 -0.55
CA GLY A 124 21.13 9.53 -0.56
C GLY A 124 19.84 10.16 -0.01
N ARG A 125 18.94 9.40 0.62
CA ARG A 125 17.67 9.89 1.18
C ARG A 125 17.54 9.52 2.66
N ALA A 126 16.61 10.18 3.34
CA ALA A 126 16.28 9.85 4.72
C ALA A 126 15.57 8.49 4.81
N THR A 127 15.83 7.76 5.88
CA THR A 127 15.17 6.47 6.14
C THR A 127 13.67 6.65 6.35
N ILE A 128 12.88 5.84 5.67
CA ILE A 128 11.42 5.80 5.81
C ILE A 128 11.08 4.68 6.80
N THR A 129 10.12 4.93 7.69
CA THR A 129 9.66 3.93 8.66
C THR A 129 8.20 3.57 8.38
N THR A 130 7.90 2.29 8.29
CA THR A 130 6.53 1.78 8.23
C THR A 130 6.19 1.09 9.54
N ARG A 131 4.95 1.28 10.03
CA ARG A 131 4.45 0.60 11.23
C ARG A 131 3.10 -0.03 10.98
N CYS A 132 2.95 -1.28 11.37
CA CYS A 132 1.67 -1.97 11.30
C CYS A 132 0.67 -1.37 12.30
N LEU A 133 -0.57 -1.22 11.86
CA LEU A 133 -1.66 -0.85 12.76
C LEU A 133 -2.02 -2.05 13.64
N ASN A 134 -2.16 -1.82 14.94
CA ASN A 134 -2.48 -2.87 15.93
C ASN A 134 -1.54 -4.09 15.89
N GLY A 135 -0.31 -3.92 15.39
CA GLY A 135 0.63 -5.03 15.21
C GLY A 135 0.26 -6.01 14.10
N ASP A 136 -0.58 -5.61 13.14
CA ASP A 136 -1.05 -6.48 12.05
C ASP A 136 -1.26 -5.72 10.74
N CYS A 137 -0.23 -5.74 9.88
CA CYS A 137 -0.30 -5.15 8.55
C CYS A 137 -1.23 -5.92 7.60
N ARG A 138 -1.45 -7.23 7.83
CA ARG A 138 -2.21 -8.08 6.91
C ARG A 138 -3.71 -7.77 6.98
N ASN A 139 -4.20 -7.47 8.17
CA ASN A 139 -5.62 -7.26 8.40
C ASN A 139 -6.00 -5.79 8.68
N SER A 140 -5.09 -5.00 9.24
CA SER A 140 -5.39 -3.60 9.61
C SER A 140 -4.80 -2.57 8.64
N GLY A 141 -3.65 -2.88 8.04
CA GLY A 141 -2.87 -1.94 7.25
C GLY A 141 -1.73 -1.31 8.06
N TRP A 142 -1.18 -0.21 7.57
CA TRP A 142 0.02 0.41 8.14
C TRP A 142 0.06 1.92 7.90
N ASP A 143 0.91 2.61 8.66
CA ASP A 143 1.26 4.00 8.38
C ASP A 143 2.74 4.09 7.98
N VAL A 144 3.02 4.96 7.00
CA VAL A 144 4.35 5.23 6.46
C VAL A 144 4.79 6.63 6.92
N TYR A 145 5.94 6.68 7.57
CA TYR A 145 6.53 7.90 8.12
C TYR A 145 7.76 8.27 7.31
N VAL A 146 7.64 9.37 6.56
CA VAL A 146 8.75 10.00 5.83
C VAL A 146 9.18 11.23 6.62
N PRO A 147 10.46 11.38 6.98
CA PRO A 147 10.94 12.54 7.72
C PRO A 147 10.58 13.87 7.03
N GLY A 148 9.94 14.77 7.76
CA GLY A 148 9.50 16.08 7.25
C GLY A 148 8.11 16.11 6.60
N TYR A 149 7.39 14.99 6.56
CA TYR A 149 6.05 14.91 5.97
C TYR A 149 5.02 14.35 6.97
N ALA A 150 3.74 14.62 6.70
CA ALA A 150 2.65 13.96 7.40
C ALA A 150 2.68 12.43 7.11
N PRO A 151 2.29 11.58 8.07
CA PRO A 151 2.20 10.14 7.83
C PRO A 151 1.24 9.82 6.69
N GLN A 152 1.65 8.90 5.81
CA GLN A 152 0.79 8.36 4.77
C GLN A 152 0.14 7.08 5.28
N SER A 153 -1.17 6.99 5.13
CA SER A 153 -1.95 5.90 5.69
C SER A 153 -2.28 4.85 4.64
N VAL A 154 -2.10 3.59 4.97
CA VAL A 154 -2.54 2.45 4.16
C VAL A 154 -3.57 1.64 4.95
N ARG A 155 -4.72 1.36 4.35
CA ARG A 155 -5.80 0.59 4.99
C ARG A 155 -6.18 -0.59 4.13
N CYS A 156 -6.33 -1.75 4.76
CA CYS A 156 -6.78 -2.95 4.06
C CYS A 156 -8.23 -2.79 3.62
N LYS A 157 -8.57 -3.36 2.47
CA LYS A 157 -9.95 -3.62 2.09
C LYS A 157 -10.54 -4.70 2.99
N ARG A 158 -11.87 -4.75 3.05
CA ARG A 158 -12.58 -5.78 3.82
C ARG A 158 -12.24 -7.16 3.24
N GLY A 159 -11.59 -8.00 4.03
CA GLY A 159 -11.08 -9.31 3.60
C GLY A 159 -9.55 -9.43 3.69
N GLY A 160 -8.84 -8.33 3.97
CA GLY A 160 -7.39 -8.33 4.22
C GLY A 160 -6.59 -7.72 3.06
N CYS A 161 -5.45 -7.13 3.40
CA CYS A 161 -4.60 -6.43 2.44
C CYS A 161 -4.09 -7.37 1.35
N PHE A 162 -3.58 -8.54 1.72
CA PHE A 162 -2.96 -9.46 0.76
C PHE A 162 -3.93 -10.47 0.12
N THR A 163 -5.23 -10.33 0.40
CA THR A 163 -6.30 -11.13 -0.21
C THR A 163 -7.14 -10.28 -1.15
N ILE A 164 -7.59 -9.10 -0.71
CA ILE A 164 -8.44 -8.24 -1.54
C ILE A 164 -7.67 -7.02 -2.07
N GLY A 165 -6.75 -6.49 -1.26
CA GLY A 165 -5.99 -5.30 -1.58
C GLY A 165 -6.12 -4.22 -0.51
N TRP A 166 -5.58 -3.05 -0.79
CA TRP A 166 -5.53 -1.93 0.15
C TRP A 166 -5.66 -0.58 -0.57
N THR A 167 -5.87 0.45 0.22
CA THR A 167 -5.94 1.83 -0.24
C THR A 167 -4.86 2.66 0.43
N VAL A 168 -4.15 3.46 -0.35
CA VAL A 168 -3.15 4.43 0.10
C VAL A 168 -3.76 5.83 0.14
N TYR A 169 -3.68 6.47 1.29
CA TYR A 169 -4.09 7.84 1.55
C TYR A 169 -2.86 8.73 1.68
N GLN A 170 -2.86 9.84 0.92
CA GLN A 170 -1.78 10.82 0.82
C GLN A 170 -2.32 12.24 0.98
#